data_AF-A0A1V5WRB0-F1
#
_entry.id   AF-A0A1V5WRB0-F1
#
_cell.length_a   1.000
_cell.length_b   1.000
_cell.length_c   1.000
_cell.angle_alpha   90.00
_cell.angle_beta   90.00
_cell.angle_gamma   90.00
#
_symmetry.space_group_name_H-M   'P 1'
#
loop_
_entity.id
_entity.type
_entity.pdbx_description
1 polymer ?
#
loop_
_entity_poly.entity_id
_entity_poly.type
_entity_poly.pdbx_seq_one_letter_code
_entity_poly.pdbx_strand_id
1 'polypeptide(L)'
;MNNSRTKRLKSILIGQSIVALSIILIASYLIIYSMGYKINLTSRKIIKTGMIVLSTDIKPDKILVNSEEKPTKKDIAFQLEPAYYDVKITKDGYHDWSVRSNVKEELVNYYNNIILFKDDAKITALDNQEIVDRFKNPVDDLVENSPKGLQFNDYEIWLDQELVARYSEPIKSVSWYPGYHHIVYQKGNQIWAIEDTGDNNTPLVSLPSDDLAKFIFANRGKDIYIHQSDRYYQANIR
;
A
#
# COMPACT_ATOMS: atom_id res chain seq x y z
N MET A 1 50.45 -8.32 -57.38
CA MET A 1 50.60 -7.07 -56.58
C MET A 1 49.47 -6.99 -55.56
N ASN A 2 49.76 -7.22 -54.28
CA ASN A 2 48.77 -7.20 -53.20
C ASN A 2 48.49 -5.74 -52.80
N ASN A 3 47.42 -5.16 -53.33
CA ASN A 3 47.17 -3.72 -53.29
C ASN A 3 46.85 -3.26 -51.85
N SER A 4 47.71 -2.44 -51.25
CA SER A 4 47.58 -1.95 -49.86
C SER A 4 46.18 -1.38 -49.54
N ARG A 5 45.52 -0.77 -50.54
CA ARG A 5 44.15 -0.24 -50.43
C ARG A 5 43.08 -1.32 -50.19
N THR A 6 43.19 -2.51 -50.79
CA THR A 6 42.19 -3.58 -50.60
C THR A 6 42.32 -4.24 -49.24
N LYS A 7 43.53 -4.31 -48.67
CA LYS A 7 43.75 -4.76 -47.28
C LYS A 7 43.12 -3.81 -46.26
N ARG A 8 43.30 -2.49 -46.45
CA ARG A 8 42.69 -1.47 -45.58
C ARG A 8 41.17 -1.46 -45.64
N LEU A 9 40.58 -1.65 -46.83
CA LEU A 9 39.12 -1.75 -46.98
C LEU A 9 38.56 -2.97 -46.24
N LYS A 10 39.21 -4.14 -46.37
CA LYS A 10 38.81 -5.36 -45.65
C LYS A 10 38.87 -5.19 -44.14
N SER A 11 39.92 -4.57 -43.60
CA SER A 11 40.01 -4.32 -42.15
C SER A 11 38.94 -3.34 -41.65
N ILE A 12 38.57 -2.34 -42.44
CA ILE A 12 37.49 -1.40 -42.10
C ILE A 12 36.14 -2.14 -42.08
N LEU A 13 35.84 -2.96 -43.09
CA LEU A 13 34.59 -3.72 -43.16
C LEU A 13 34.47 -4.75 -42.03
N ILE A 14 35.57 -5.42 -41.67
CA ILE A 14 35.61 -6.33 -40.51
C ILE A 14 35.34 -5.54 -39.22
N GLY A 15 35.99 -4.39 -39.03
CA GLY A 15 35.76 -3.52 -37.88
C GLY A 15 34.31 -3.05 -37.76
N GLN A 16 33.72 -2.59 -38.86
CA GLN A 16 32.31 -2.18 -38.91
C GLN A 16 31.37 -3.35 -38.62
N SER A 17 31.67 -4.55 -39.12
CA SER A 17 30.87 -5.75 -38.87
C SER A 17 30.90 -6.14 -37.38
N ILE A 18 32.06 -6.05 -36.73
CA ILE A 18 32.21 -6.31 -35.29
C ILE A 18 31.41 -5.28 -34.48
N VAL A 19 31.51 -3.99 -34.82
CA VAL A 19 30.75 -2.94 -34.12
C VAL A 19 29.25 -3.12 -34.32
N ALA A 20 28.80 -3.39 -35.54
CA ALA A 20 27.39 -3.65 -35.85
C ALA A 20 26.86 -4.85 -35.07
N LEU A 21 27.63 -5.95 -35.02
CA LEU A 21 27.28 -7.13 -34.24
C LEU A 21 27.19 -6.83 -32.74
N SER A 22 28.14 -6.07 -32.18
CA SER A 22 28.12 -5.66 -30.78
C SER A 22 26.87 -4.82 -30.45
N ILE A 23 26.50 -3.88 -31.33
CA ILE A 23 25.29 -3.07 -31.14
C ILE A 23 24.04 -3.96 -31.15
N ILE A 24 23.94 -4.92 -32.09
CA ILE A 24 22.81 -5.85 -32.16
C ILE A 24 22.72 -6.66 -30.86
N LEU A 25 23.83 -7.22 -30.38
CA LEU A 25 23.84 -8.03 -29.15
C LEU A 25 23.46 -7.22 -27.92
N ILE A 26 23.99 -5.99 -27.78
CA ILE A 26 23.65 -5.10 -26.67
C ILE A 26 22.18 -4.70 -26.74
N ALA A 27 21.67 -4.33 -27.92
CA ALA A 27 20.27 -3.96 -28.10
C ALA A 27 19.34 -5.14 -27.79
N SER A 28 19.64 -6.35 -28.28
CA SER A 28 18.88 -7.56 -27.97
C SER A 28 18.88 -7.87 -26.48
N TYR A 29 20.05 -7.75 -25.82
CA TYR A 29 20.15 -7.92 -24.37
C TYR A 29 19.30 -6.90 -23.62
N LEU A 30 19.36 -5.62 -24.00
CA LEU A 30 18.56 -4.56 -23.37
C LEU A 30 17.05 -4.79 -23.57
N ILE A 31 16.63 -5.26 -24.74
CA ILE A 31 15.22 -5.59 -25.01
C ILE A 31 14.78 -6.74 -24.10
N ILE A 32 15.53 -7.84 -24.06
CA ILE A 32 15.24 -9.01 -23.20
C ILE A 32 15.19 -8.59 -21.72
N TYR A 33 16.14 -7.76 -21.29
CA TYR A 33 16.17 -7.21 -19.94
C TYR A 33 14.93 -6.35 -19.64
N SER A 34 14.53 -5.46 -20.56
CA SER A 34 13.33 -4.63 -20.41
C SER A 34 12.02 -5.43 -20.41
N MET A 35 12.01 -6.60 -21.05
CA MET A 35 10.87 -7.53 -21.03
C MET A 35 10.75 -8.31 -19.72
N GLY A 36 11.67 -8.10 -18.77
CA GLY A 36 11.61 -8.76 -17.46
C GLY A 36 12.48 -10.02 -17.35
N TYR A 37 13.27 -10.36 -18.36
CA TYR A 37 14.13 -11.54 -18.31
C TYR A 37 15.47 -11.21 -17.63
N LYS A 38 15.84 -11.99 -16.62
CA LYS A 38 17.15 -11.93 -15.97
C LYS A 38 17.85 -13.28 -16.09
N ILE A 39 19.17 -13.24 -16.29
CA ILE A 39 20.01 -14.44 -16.25
C ILE A 39 20.48 -14.62 -14.82
N ASN A 40 19.97 -15.64 -14.13
CA ASN A 40 20.49 -16.02 -12.83
C ASN A 40 21.75 -16.86 -13.06
N LEU A 41 22.92 -16.28 -12.76
CA LEU A 41 24.23 -16.91 -12.98
C LEU A 41 24.48 -18.10 -12.05
N THR A 42 23.85 -18.13 -10.87
CA THR A 42 23.95 -19.22 -9.90
C THR A 42 23.20 -20.46 -10.40
N SER A 43 21.95 -20.27 -10.85
CA SER A 43 21.12 -21.38 -11.34
C SER A 43 21.31 -21.67 -12.83
N ARG A 44 22.03 -20.81 -13.56
CA ARG A 44 22.18 -20.82 -15.03
C ARG A 44 20.84 -20.86 -15.77
N LYS A 45 19.83 -20.19 -15.21
CA LYS A 45 18.48 -20.12 -15.80
C LYS A 45 18.16 -18.69 -16.19
N ILE A 46 17.38 -18.56 -17.25
CA ILE A 46 16.68 -17.33 -17.56
C ILE A 46 15.40 -17.35 -16.71
N ILE A 47 15.27 -16.37 -15.83
CA ILE A 47 14.10 -16.17 -14.97
C ILE A 47 13.31 -14.96 -15.47
N LYS A 48 11.99 -15.03 -15.38
CA LYS A 48 11.12 -13.87 -15.62
C LYS A 48 10.84 -13.21 -14.28
N THR A 49 11.04 -11.90 -14.18
CA THR A 49 10.76 -11.17 -12.94
C THR A 49 9.26 -10.93 -12.76
N GLY A 50 8.84 -10.77 -11.51
CA GLY A 50 7.58 -10.12 -11.18
C GLY A 50 7.79 -8.66 -10.80
N MET A 51 6.71 -8.00 -10.40
CA MET A 51 6.74 -6.59 -9.99
C MET A 51 5.91 -6.36 -8.72
N ILE A 52 6.40 -5.50 -7.84
CA ILE A 52 5.60 -4.91 -6.76
C ILE A 52 5.38 -3.44 -7.10
N VAL A 53 4.14 -2.98 -7.06
CA VAL A 53 3.78 -1.56 -7.21
C VAL A 53 3.23 -1.07 -5.89
N LEU A 54 3.82 -0.01 -5.36
CA LEU A 54 3.42 0.65 -4.13
C LEU A 54 2.91 2.05 -4.45
N SER A 55 1.69 2.37 -4.01
CA SER A 55 1.13 3.73 -4.00
C SER A 55 0.73 4.07 -2.57
N THR A 56 1.36 5.12 -2.05
CA THR A 56 1.15 5.64 -0.70
C THR A 56 0.37 6.93 -0.76
N ASP A 57 -0.38 7.26 0.29
CA ASP A 57 -1.13 8.51 0.34
C ASP A 57 -0.23 9.75 0.56
N ILE A 58 0.85 9.57 1.31
CA ILE A 58 1.90 10.54 1.60
C ILE A 58 3.29 10.00 1.19
N LYS A 59 4.23 10.88 0.84
CA LYS A 59 5.60 10.46 0.52
C LYS A 59 6.24 9.79 1.77
N PRO A 60 6.68 8.52 1.67
CA PRO A 60 7.32 7.82 2.77
C PRO A 60 8.76 8.29 2.97
N ASP A 61 9.28 8.08 4.18
CA ASP A 61 10.66 8.44 4.52
C ASP A 61 11.61 7.28 4.18
N LYS A 62 11.17 6.03 4.38
CA LYS A 62 11.89 4.82 3.97
C LYS A 62 10.95 3.76 3.42
N ILE A 63 11.47 3.01 2.45
CA ILE A 63 10.86 1.78 1.91
C ILE A 63 11.93 0.69 2.02
N LEU A 64 11.61 -0.40 2.71
CA LEU A 64 12.47 -1.56 2.87
C LEU A 64 11.86 -2.75 2.12
N VAL A 65 12.68 -3.49 1.38
CA VAL A 65 12.32 -4.76 0.74
C VAL A 65 13.35 -5.81 1.18
N ASN A 66 12.93 -6.79 2.00
CA ASN A 66 13.83 -7.73 2.69
C ASN A 66 14.97 -7.04 3.45
N SER A 67 14.63 -5.99 4.21
CA SER A 67 15.57 -5.14 4.96
C SER A 67 16.55 -4.31 4.11
N GLU A 68 16.48 -4.38 2.78
CA GLU A 68 17.24 -3.51 1.89
C GLU A 68 16.47 -2.22 1.61
N GLU A 69 17.09 -1.07 1.86
CA GLU A 69 16.49 0.23 1.57
C GLU A 69 16.38 0.48 0.07
N LYS A 70 15.18 0.85 -0.38
CA LYS A 70 14.87 1.18 -1.76
C LYS A 70 14.60 2.68 -1.91
N PRO A 71 14.73 3.24 -3.12
CA PRO A 71 14.38 4.63 -3.38
C PRO A 71 12.95 4.97 -2.92
N THR A 72 12.74 6.18 -2.41
CA THR A 72 11.44 6.59 -1.86
C THR A 72 10.69 7.55 -2.79
N LYS A 73 9.50 7.13 -3.21
CA LYS A 73 8.52 7.93 -3.96
C LYS A 73 7.12 7.57 -3.50
N LYS A 74 6.16 8.47 -3.76
CA LYS A 74 4.74 8.24 -3.46
C LYS A 74 4.21 7.02 -4.24
N ASP A 75 4.52 6.98 -5.53
CA ASP A 75 4.25 5.89 -6.45
C ASP A 75 5.56 5.29 -6.93
N ILE A 76 5.78 4.00 -6.70
CA ILE A 76 7.01 3.31 -7.11
C ILE A 76 6.75 1.85 -7.47
N ALA A 77 7.53 1.35 -8.41
CA ALA A 77 7.51 -0.05 -8.81
C ALA A 77 8.91 -0.67 -8.67
N PHE A 78 8.96 -1.91 -8.16
CA PHE A 78 10.17 -2.71 -8.06
C PHE A 78 10.03 -3.98 -8.86
N GLN A 79 10.95 -4.20 -9.79
CA GLN A 79 11.07 -5.45 -10.52
C GLN A 79 11.94 -6.42 -9.72
N LEU A 80 11.36 -7.56 -9.33
CA LEU A 80 11.95 -8.50 -8.38
C LEU A 80 11.96 -9.92 -8.96
N GLU A 81 12.92 -10.73 -8.51
CA GLU A 81 12.90 -12.15 -8.84
C GLU A 81 11.72 -12.84 -8.13
N PRO A 82 11.20 -13.96 -8.65
CA PRO A 82 10.10 -14.66 -7.99
C PRO A 82 10.52 -15.20 -6.61
N ALA A 83 9.94 -14.64 -5.55
CA ALA A 83 10.17 -15.03 -4.16
C ALA A 83 9.14 -14.35 -3.25
N TYR A 84 9.17 -14.70 -1.96
CA TYR A 84 8.50 -13.92 -0.92
C TYR A 84 9.38 -12.74 -0.50
N TYR A 85 8.76 -11.57 -0.40
CA TYR A 85 9.40 -10.34 0.06
C TYR A 85 8.64 -9.72 1.22
N ASP A 86 9.36 -9.36 2.27
CA ASP A 86 8.83 -8.53 3.34
C ASP A 86 9.04 -7.06 2.95
N VAL A 87 7.94 -6.37 2.70
CA VAL A 87 7.93 -4.94 2.35
C VAL A 87 7.52 -4.16 3.58
N LYS A 88 8.28 -3.12 3.93
CA LYS A 88 7.97 -2.22 5.04
C LYS A 88 8.11 -0.77 4.60
N ILE A 89 7.15 0.06 4.95
CA ILE A 89 7.11 1.49 4.66
C ILE A 89 7.02 2.23 5.99
N THR A 90 7.88 3.22 6.17
CA THR A 90 7.94 3.99 7.43
C THR A 90 7.91 5.48 7.15
N LYS A 91 7.29 6.22 8.06
CA LYS A 91 7.28 7.68 8.06
C LYS A 91 7.27 8.21 9.49
N ASP A 92 8.08 9.23 9.76
CA ASP A 92 8.17 9.85 11.08
C ASP A 92 6.82 10.48 11.51
N GLY A 93 6.34 10.13 12.71
CA GLY A 93 5.03 10.52 13.24
C GLY A 93 3.84 9.72 12.69
N TYR A 94 4.10 8.57 12.05
CA TYR A 94 3.07 7.69 11.50
C TYR A 94 3.36 6.23 11.85
N HIS A 95 2.29 5.44 11.90
CA HIS A 95 2.41 3.99 12.01
C HIS A 95 3.03 3.39 10.75
N ASP A 96 3.91 2.41 10.95
CA ASP A 96 4.53 1.66 9.88
C ASP A 96 3.51 0.79 9.14
N TRP A 97 3.66 0.69 7.83
CA TRP A 97 2.91 -0.26 7.00
C TRP A 97 3.83 -1.41 6.60
N SER A 98 3.32 -2.64 6.59
CA SER A 98 4.08 -3.80 6.15
C SER A 98 3.23 -4.88 5.52
N VAL A 99 3.81 -5.62 4.58
CA VAL A 99 3.16 -6.77 3.95
C VAL A 99 4.20 -7.80 3.54
N ARG A 100 3.81 -9.08 3.57
CA ARG A 100 4.57 -10.16 2.96
C ARG A 100 4.03 -10.48 1.58
N SER A 101 4.74 -10.04 0.54
CA SER A 101 4.32 -10.17 -0.86
C SER A 101 4.90 -11.41 -1.53
N ASN A 102 4.06 -12.23 -2.17
CA ASN A 102 4.49 -13.35 -2.99
C ASN A 102 4.67 -12.91 -4.44
N VAL A 103 5.91 -12.61 -4.85
CA VAL A 103 6.22 -12.20 -6.21
C VAL A 103 6.33 -13.45 -7.09
N LYS A 104 5.54 -13.49 -8.16
CA LYS A 104 5.56 -14.56 -9.16
C LYS A 104 6.00 -14.01 -10.52
N GLU A 105 6.49 -14.91 -11.37
CA GLU A 105 6.88 -14.59 -12.74
C GLU A 105 5.75 -13.90 -13.51
N GLU A 106 6.05 -12.80 -14.20
CA GLU A 106 5.12 -12.05 -15.07
C GLU A 106 3.89 -11.44 -14.35
N LEU A 107 3.81 -11.54 -13.01
CA LEU A 107 2.73 -10.94 -12.23
C LEU A 107 3.14 -9.62 -11.59
N VAL A 108 2.16 -8.74 -11.45
CA VAL A 108 2.27 -7.48 -10.72
C VAL A 108 1.43 -7.56 -9.46
N ASN A 109 2.06 -7.36 -8.30
CA ASN A 109 1.38 -7.22 -7.02
C ASN A 109 1.15 -5.73 -6.77
N TYR A 110 -0.11 -5.32 -6.82
CA TYR A 110 -0.51 -3.94 -6.61
C TYR A 110 -0.88 -3.70 -5.14
N TYR A 111 -0.22 -2.72 -4.53
CA TYR A 111 -0.58 -2.15 -3.23
C TYR A 111 -0.84 -0.66 -3.44
N ASN A 112 -2.04 -0.34 -3.92
CA ASN A 112 -2.40 1.00 -4.39
C ASN A 112 -3.13 1.88 -3.35
N ASN A 113 -3.44 1.33 -2.18
CA ASN A 113 -4.23 1.99 -1.14
C ASN A 113 -3.48 2.05 0.20
N ILE A 114 -2.16 2.24 0.17
CA ILE A 114 -1.36 2.30 1.39
C ILE A 114 -1.61 3.64 2.08
N ILE A 115 -2.25 3.60 3.25
CA ILE A 115 -2.53 4.77 4.07
C ILE A 115 -1.68 4.70 5.33
N LEU A 116 -0.88 5.74 5.56
CA LEU A 116 -0.16 5.90 6.83
C LEU A 116 -1.02 6.75 7.78
N PHE A 117 -1.40 6.19 8.92
CA PHE A 117 -2.10 6.90 9.98
C PHE A 117 -1.12 7.47 11.00
N LYS A 118 -1.41 8.66 11.54
CA LYS A 118 -0.61 9.29 12.58
C LYS A 118 -0.57 8.44 13.84
N ASP A 119 0.60 8.35 14.46
CA ASP A 119 0.80 7.53 15.67
C ASP A 119 0.39 8.23 16.97
N ASP A 120 0.21 9.54 16.96
CA ASP A 120 -0.12 10.37 18.12
C ASP A 120 -1.40 11.19 17.97
N ALA A 121 -2.32 10.80 17.09
CA ALA A 121 -3.54 11.55 16.84
C ALA A 121 -4.39 11.73 18.12
N LYS A 122 -4.59 13.00 18.51
CA LYS A 122 -5.34 13.36 19.72
C LYS A 122 -6.71 13.90 19.37
N ILE A 123 -7.70 13.43 20.12
CA ILE A 123 -9.05 14.00 20.07
C ILE A 123 -9.08 15.37 20.73
N THR A 124 -9.81 16.30 20.13
CA THR A 124 -10.18 17.60 20.69
C THR A 124 -11.70 17.75 20.68
N ALA A 125 -12.24 18.65 21.49
CA ALA A 125 -13.67 18.94 21.47
C ALA A 125 -14.08 19.49 20.10
N LEU A 126 -15.26 19.07 19.62
CA LEU A 126 -15.86 19.55 18.39
C LEU A 126 -17.05 20.45 18.71
N ASP A 127 -16.85 21.76 18.55
CA ASP A 127 -17.88 22.78 18.84
C ASP A 127 -18.63 23.26 17.59
N ASN A 128 -18.24 22.77 16.39
CA ASN A 128 -18.86 23.18 15.14
C ASN A 128 -20.24 22.51 14.96
N GLN A 129 -21.31 23.30 15.13
CA GLN A 129 -22.69 22.83 15.06
C GLN A 129 -23.08 22.22 13.69
N GLU A 130 -22.52 22.73 12.59
CA GLU A 130 -22.79 22.18 11.25
C GLU A 130 -22.32 20.73 11.15
N ILE A 131 -21.13 20.43 11.70
CA ILE A 131 -20.58 19.07 11.71
C ILE A 131 -21.37 18.19 12.69
N VAL A 132 -21.77 18.72 13.83
CA VAL A 132 -22.64 18.02 14.80
C VAL A 132 -23.97 17.62 14.13
N ASP A 133 -24.55 18.49 13.32
CA ASP A 133 -25.81 18.22 12.63
C ASP A 133 -25.67 17.13 11.54
N ARG A 134 -24.46 16.89 10.99
CA ARG A 134 -24.19 15.74 10.10
C ARG A 134 -24.33 14.39 10.79
N PHE A 135 -24.24 14.31 12.12
CA PHE A 135 -24.56 13.07 12.84
C PHE A 135 -26.06 12.83 12.97
N LYS A 136 -26.88 13.89 12.87
CA LYS A 136 -28.34 13.82 12.97
C LYS A 136 -28.97 13.52 11.61
N ASN A 137 -28.36 14.03 10.55
CA ASN A 137 -28.73 13.78 9.17
C ASN A 137 -27.62 12.92 8.52
N PRO A 138 -27.69 11.57 8.61
CA PRO A 138 -26.68 10.74 7.99
C PRO A 138 -26.66 11.08 6.49
N VAL A 139 -25.57 11.69 6.04
CA VAL A 139 -25.26 11.72 4.61
C VAL A 139 -24.81 10.30 4.32
N ASP A 140 -25.79 9.45 4.04
CA ASP A 140 -25.70 8.00 3.82
C ASP A 140 -24.86 7.64 2.59
N ASP A 141 -24.21 8.57 1.91
CA ASP A 141 -23.46 8.30 0.67
C ASP A 141 -22.36 7.23 0.85
N LEU A 142 -21.73 7.17 2.03
CA LEU A 142 -20.80 6.08 2.36
C LEU A 142 -21.52 4.77 2.66
N VAL A 143 -22.68 4.79 3.31
CA VAL A 143 -23.45 3.57 3.68
C VAL A 143 -24.18 2.99 2.46
N GLU A 144 -24.74 3.85 1.61
CA GLU A 144 -25.47 3.52 0.38
C GLU A 144 -24.55 2.91 -0.68
N ASN A 145 -23.31 3.41 -0.77
CA ASN A 145 -22.30 2.90 -1.70
C ASN A 145 -21.27 1.95 -1.08
N SER A 146 -21.43 1.59 0.20
CA SER A 146 -20.51 0.66 0.86
C SER A 146 -20.53 -0.70 0.16
N PRO A 147 -19.37 -1.35 -0.04
CA PRO A 147 -19.35 -2.75 -0.40
C PRO A 147 -20.19 -3.55 0.57
N LYS A 148 -20.99 -4.46 0.00
CA LYS A 148 -21.73 -5.45 0.79
C LYS A 148 -20.74 -6.45 1.38
N GLY A 149 -21.20 -7.21 2.38
CA GLY A 149 -20.41 -8.32 2.94
C GLY A 149 -19.71 -8.02 4.26
N LEU A 150 -19.60 -6.74 4.66
CA LEU A 150 -19.08 -6.38 5.99
C LEU A 150 -20.07 -6.81 7.08
N GLN A 151 -19.64 -7.71 7.95
CA GLN A 151 -20.40 -8.23 9.08
C GLN A 151 -19.52 -8.24 10.32
N PHE A 152 -20.12 -8.11 11.50
CA PHE A 152 -19.38 -8.24 12.76
C PHE A 152 -20.29 -8.75 13.88
N ASN A 153 -19.66 -9.31 14.91
CA ASN A 153 -20.27 -9.59 16.20
C ASN A 153 -19.37 -9.01 17.30
N ASP A 154 -19.62 -9.37 18.56
CA ASP A 154 -18.85 -8.85 19.69
C ASP A 154 -17.33 -9.16 19.59
N TYR A 155 -16.88 -10.14 18.83
CA TYR A 155 -15.48 -10.58 18.84
C TYR A 155 -14.83 -10.72 17.48
N GLU A 156 -15.58 -10.59 16.40
CA GLU A 156 -15.14 -10.94 15.05
C GLU A 156 -15.68 -9.96 14.01
N ILE A 157 -14.87 -9.70 12.98
CA ILE A 157 -15.21 -8.92 11.80
C ILE A 157 -15.01 -9.83 10.59
N TRP A 158 -15.97 -9.82 9.69
CA TRP A 158 -15.96 -10.56 8.43
C TRP A 158 -16.21 -9.67 7.24
N LEU A 159 -15.63 -10.07 6.12
CA LEU A 159 -15.88 -9.52 4.80
C LEU A 159 -16.16 -10.69 3.86
N ASP A 160 -17.34 -10.72 3.24
CA ASP A 160 -17.72 -11.77 2.29
C ASP A 160 -17.51 -13.21 2.81
N GLN A 161 -17.87 -13.44 4.07
CA GLN A 161 -17.70 -14.70 4.82
C GLN A 161 -16.25 -15.06 5.18
N GLU A 162 -15.27 -14.26 4.77
CA GLU A 162 -13.89 -14.39 5.21
C GLU A 162 -13.68 -13.63 6.53
N LEU A 163 -12.98 -14.26 7.47
CA LEU A 163 -12.64 -13.63 8.75
C LEU A 163 -11.54 -12.59 8.52
N VAL A 164 -11.84 -11.32 8.77
CA VAL A 164 -10.88 -10.22 8.72
C VAL A 164 -10.09 -10.17 10.02
N ALA A 165 -10.78 -10.21 11.17
CA ALA A 165 -10.14 -10.12 12.47
C ALA A 165 -10.97 -10.77 13.58
N ARG A 166 -10.27 -11.28 14.61
CA ARG A 166 -10.86 -11.76 15.87
C ARG A 166 -10.13 -11.12 17.05
N TYR A 167 -10.89 -10.63 18.02
CA TYR A 167 -10.37 -10.02 19.24
C TYR A 167 -10.95 -10.66 20.50
N SER A 168 -10.22 -10.55 21.60
CA SER A 168 -10.67 -10.98 22.93
C SER A 168 -11.46 -9.91 23.68
N GLU A 169 -11.59 -8.71 23.11
CA GLU A 169 -12.36 -7.59 23.65
C GLU A 169 -13.55 -7.27 22.74
N PRO A 170 -14.69 -6.82 23.30
CA PRO A 170 -15.88 -6.49 22.54
C PRO A 170 -15.67 -5.42 21.45
N ILE A 171 -16.13 -5.72 20.24
CA ILE A 171 -16.22 -4.81 19.11
C ILE A 171 -17.56 -4.08 19.18
N LYS A 172 -17.52 -2.76 19.37
CA LYS A 172 -18.73 -1.96 19.66
C LYS A 172 -19.35 -1.35 18.41
N SER A 173 -18.52 -1.03 17.42
CA SER A 173 -18.91 -0.32 16.20
C SER A 173 -17.94 -0.71 15.09
N VAL A 174 -18.45 -0.83 13.86
CA VAL A 174 -17.67 -1.12 12.65
C VAL A 174 -18.23 -0.29 11.50
N SER A 175 -17.36 0.32 10.70
CA SER A 175 -17.70 1.00 9.46
C SER A 175 -16.55 0.96 8.46
N TRP A 176 -16.86 1.24 7.20
CA TRP A 176 -15.82 1.40 6.19
C TRP A 176 -15.08 2.73 6.36
N TYR A 177 -13.76 2.70 6.15
CA TYR A 177 -12.98 3.89 5.90
C TYR A 177 -13.20 4.38 4.45
N PRO A 178 -13.11 5.70 4.16
CA PRO A 178 -13.23 6.21 2.79
C PRO A 178 -12.28 5.51 1.79
N GLY A 179 -12.84 4.99 0.71
CA GLY A 179 -12.11 4.21 -0.29
C GLY A 179 -12.24 2.69 -0.12
N TYR A 180 -12.89 2.21 0.94
CA TYR A 180 -13.33 0.81 1.11
C TYR A 180 -12.23 -0.26 1.13
N HIS A 181 -10.99 0.12 1.41
CA HIS A 181 -9.85 -0.79 1.59
C HIS A 181 -9.42 -0.94 3.05
N HIS A 182 -10.08 -0.22 3.95
CA HIS A 182 -9.87 -0.35 5.39
C HIS A 182 -11.22 -0.40 6.09
N ILE A 183 -11.29 -1.21 7.14
CA ILE A 183 -12.39 -1.30 8.07
C ILE A 183 -11.97 -0.55 9.35
N VAL A 184 -12.82 0.37 9.81
CA VAL A 184 -12.61 1.06 11.07
C VAL A 184 -13.57 0.51 12.11
N TYR A 185 -13.06 0.21 13.29
CA TYR A 185 -13.84 -0.38 14.36
C TYR A 185 -13.45 0.17 15.72
N GLN A 186 -14.41 0.14 16.66
CA GLN A 186 -14.16 0.44 18.06
C GLN A 186 -13.94 -0.86 18.84
N LYS A 187 -12.85 -0.91 19.61
CA LYS A 187 -12.57 -1.96 20.59
C LYS A 187 -12.09 -1.29 21.89
N GLY A 188 -12.80 -1.57 23.00
CA GLY A 188 -12.58 -0.85 24.25
C GLY A 188 -12.78 0.66 24.09
N ASN A 189 -11.83 1.45 24.60
CA ASN A 189 -11.80 2.91 24.45
C ASN A 189 -10.95 3.37 23.27
N GLN A 190 -10.73 2.55 22.24
CA GLN A 190 -9.92 2.92 21.08
C GLN A 190 -10.68 2.68 19.77
N ILE A 191 -10.42 3.55 18.81
CA ILE A 191 -10.84 3.35 17.42
C ILE A 191 -9.61 2.88 16.64
N TRP A 192 -9.78 1.84 15.84
CA TRP A 192 -8.75 1.16 15.07
C TRP A 192 -9.11 1.13 13.59
N ALA A 193 -8.13 1.13 12.70
CA ALA A 193 -8.28 0.83 11.29
C ALA A 193 -7.47 -0.43 10.95
N ILE A 194 -8.06 -1.33 10.18
CA ILE A 194 -7.43 -2.55 9.66
C ILE A 194 -7.68 -2.62 8.16
N GLU A 195 -6.75 -3.16 7.38
CA GLU A 195 -7.00 -3.40 5.95
C GLU A 195 -8.11 -4.44 5.77
N ASP A 196 -8.79 -4.37 4.63
CA ASP A 196 -9.83 -5.34 4.25
C ASP A 196 -9.32 -6.79 4.17
N THR A 197 -8.00 -6.97 4.01
CA THR A 197 -7.30 -8.27 4.06
C THR A 197 -7.04 -8.78 5.48
N GLY A 198 -7.26 -7.96 6.51
CA GLY A 198 -6.93 -8.27 7.91
C GLY A 198 -5.52 -7.86 8.34
N ASP A 199 -4.72 -7.30 7.44
CA ASP A 199 -3.37 -6.81 7.73
C ASP A 199 -3.37 -5.36 8.27
N ASN A 200 -2.20 -4.89 8.72
CA ASN A 200 -1.95 -3.48 9.10
C ASN A 200 -2.95 -2.86 10.09
N ASN A 201 -3.30 -3.63 11.13
CA ASN A 201 -4.19 -3.18 12.21
C ASN A 201 -3.56 -2.09 13.08
N THR A 202 -4.12 -0.88 13.02
CA THR A 202 -3.50 0.35 13.52
C THR A 202 -4.48 1.14 14.39
N PRO A 203 -4.09 1.57 15.60
CA PRO A 203 -4.94 2.46 16.40
C PRO A 203 -5.00 3.84 15.75
N LEU A 204 -6.20 4.43 15.67
CA LEU A 204 -6.41 5.78 15.16
C LEU A 204 -6.44 6.82 16.27
N VAL A 205 -7.24 6.56 17.31
CA VAL A 205 -7.43 7.49 18.43
C VAL A 205 -7.81 6.74 19.71
N SER A 206 -7.50 7.36 20.85
CA SER A 206 -8.01 6.95 22.17
C SER A 206 -9.18 7.83 22.61
N LEU A 207 -10.23 7.20 23.10
CA LEU A 207 -11.48 7.81 23.55
C LEU A 207 -11.47 8.01 25.08
N PRO A 208 -12.27 8.98 25.59
CA PRO A 208 -12.36 9.25 27.03
C PRO A 208 -12.96 8.12 27.87
N SER A 209 -13.86 7.33 27.29
CA SER A 209 -14.44 6.13 27.88
C SER A 209 -14.52 5.00 26.85
N ASP A 210 -14.92 3.80 27.29
CA ASP A 210 -15.20 2.69 26.40
C ASP A 210 -16.63 2.74 25.83
N ASP A 211 -17.47 3.71 26.19
CA ASP A 211 -18.85 3.81 25.70
C ASP A 211 -18.93 3.75 24.16
N LEU A 212 -20.05 3.27 23.63
CA LEU A 212 -20.25 3.19 22.18
C LEU A 212 -20.02 4.56 21.52
N ALA A 213 -19.12 4.60 20.55
CA ALA A 213 -18.81 5.77 19.75
C ALA A 213 -19.35 5.59 18.33
N LYS A 214 -20.07 6.62 17.86
CA LYS A 214 -20.37 6.78 16.43
C LYS A 214 -19.30 7.66 15.82
N PHE A 215 -18.79 7.31 14.64
CA PHE A 215 -17.78 8.11 13.99
C PHE A 215 -18.00 8.20 12.48
N ILE A 216 -17.63 9.35 11.92
CA ILE A 216 -17.70 9.65 10.49
C ILE A 216 -16.38 10.28 10.04
N PHE A 217 -16.08 10.12 8.75
CA PHE A 217 -14.85 10.66 8.17
C PHE A 217 -15.14 11.90 7.33
N ALA A 218 -14.18 12.82 7.31
CA ALA A 218 -14.21 14.03 6.50
C ALA A 218 -12.87 14.27 5.82
N ASN A 219 -12.82 15.27 4.93
CA ASN A 219 -11.60 15.69 4.25
C ASN A 219 -10.86 14.53 3.57
N ARG A 220 -11.62 13.64 2.91
CA ARG A 220 -11.14 12.41 2.24
C ARG A 220 -10.45 11.44 3.22
N GLY A 221 -10.99 11.32 4.43
CA GLY A 221 -10.51 10.43 5.48
C GLY A 221 -9.38 11.02 6.33
N LYS A 222 -8.97 12.28 6.13
CA LYS A 222 -7.93 12.91 6.96
C LYS A 222 -8.39 13.19 8.38
N ASP A 223 -9.67 13.48 8.54
CA ASP A 223 -10.26 13.82 9.83
C ASP A 223 -11.35 12.83 10.19
N ILE A 224 -11.42 12.50 11.47
CA ILE A 224 -12.47 11.70 12.07
C ILE A 224 -13.25 12.58 13.03
N TYR A 225 -14.58 12.54 12.91
CA TYR A 225 -15.49 13.12 13.89
C TYR A 225 -16.15 12.00 14.67
N ILE A 226 -16.29 12.20 15.98
CA ILE A 226 -16.73 11.15 16.91
C ILE A 226 -17.83 11.72 17.80
N HIS A 227 -18.88 10.95 18.01
CA HIS A 227 -19.93 11.21 18.98
C HIS A 227 -19.95 10.07 20.01
N GLN A 228 -19.71 10.39 21.28
CA GLN A 228 -19.70 9.43 22.38
C GLN A 228 -20.46 10.01 23.59
N SER A 229 -21.42 9.24 24.09
CA SER A 229 -22.33 9.56 25.20
C SER A 229 -23.20 10.79 24.95
N ASP A 230 -22.64 12.00 25.01
CA ASP A 230 -23.29 13.28 24.67
C ASP A 230 -22.27 14.35 24.20
N ARG A 231 -21.05 13.91 23.86
CA ARG A 231 -19.94 14.79 23.51
C ARG A 231 -19.46 14.50 22.11
N TYR A 232 -19.03 15.55 21.43
CA TYR A 232 -18.47 15.48 20.11
C TYR A 232 -16.98 15.78 20.15
N TYR A 233 -16.24 14.99 19.39
CA TYR A 233 -14.79 15.09 19.27
C TYR A 233 -14.37 15.09 17.81
N GLN A 234 -13.18 15.62 17.56
CA GLN A 234 -12.50 15.54 16.28
C GLN A 234 -11.04 15.18 16.45
N ALA A 235 -10.47 14.51 15.46
CA ALA A 235 -9.03 14.30 15.37
C ALA A 235 -8.59 14.32 13.91
N ASN A 236 -7.37 14.80 13.68
CA ASN A 236 -6.70 14.65 12.41
C ASN A 236 -5.80 13.40 12.49
N ILE A 237 -6.14 12.38 11.69
CA ILE A 237 -5.57 11.03 11.75
C ILE A 237 -4.54 10.77 10.64
N ARG A 238 -4.33 11.74 9.74
CA ARG A 238 -3.40 11.68 8.60
C ARG A 238 -2.70 13.00 8.38
#